data_AF-A0A2P5LP14-F1
#
_entry.id   AF-A0A2P5LP14-F1
#
_cell.length_a   1.000
_cell.length_b   1.000
_cell.length_c   1.000
_cell.angle_alpha   90.00
_cell.angle_beta   90.00
_cell.angle_gamma   90.00
#
_symmetry.space_group_name_H-M   'P 1'
#
loop_
_entity.id
_entity.type
_entity.pdbx_description
1 polymer ?
#
loop_
_entity_poly.entity_id
_entity_poly.type
_entity_poly.pdbx_seq_one_letter_code
_entity_poly.pdbx_strand_id
1 'polypeptide(L)'
;MSVDQRSASRLAIVQALYQMEVAGKGLNEIFAEFESHWIGREIEGAQYKPADAAFFRDVLQGVLTDQVAIDRQIDRALSGGWPLSRLESVMRA
;
A
#
# COMPACT_ATOMS: atom_id res chain seq x y z
N MET A 1 17.28 -2.65 7.26
CA MET A 1 15.91 -2.28 7.67
C MET A 1 15.52 -3.04 8.93
N SER A 2 15.11 -2.35 9.99
CA SER A 2 14.61 -2.98 11.23
C SER A 2 13.18 -3.51 11.09
N VAL A 3 12.72 -4.33 12.05
CA VAL A 3 11.34 -4.85 12.09
C VAL A 3 10.33 -3.70 12.11
N ASP A 4 10.59 -2.67 12.91
CA ASP A 4 9.70 -1.52 13.05
C ASP A 4 9.60 -0.70 11.76
N GLN A 5 10.71 -0.53 11.03
CA GLN A 5 10.71 0.16 9.74
C GLN A 5 9.92 -0.63 8.68
N ARG A 6 10.01 -1.96 8.68
CA ARG A 6 9.20 -2.81 7.80
C ARG A 6 7.71 -2.69 8.13
N SER A 7 7.35 -2.72 9.42
CA SER A 7 5.95 -2.59 9.84
C SER A 7 5.36 -1.23 9.46
N ALA A 8 6.09 -0.13 9.69
CA ALA A 8 5.67 1.21 9.27
C ALA A 8 5.50 1.29 7.75
N SER A 9 6.45 0.76 6.98
CA SER A 9 6.38 0.78 5.51
C SER A 9 5.15 0.00 4.99
N ARG A 10 4.83 -1.16 5.58
CA ARG A 10 3.63 -1.94 5.20
C ARG A 10 2.33 -1.20 5.46
N LEU A 11 2.21 -0.53 6.61
CA LEU A 11 1.03 0.29 6.91
C LEU A 11 0.81 1.35 5.83
N ALA A 12 1.88 1.98 5.36
CA ALA A 12 1.76 3.00 4.33
C ALA A 12 1.49 2.46 2.94
N ILE A 13 2.00 1.28 2.62
CA ILE A 13 1.65 0.60 1.36
C ILE A 13 0.13 0.38 1.32
N VAL A 14 -0.47 -0.10 2.41
CA VAL A 14 -1.94 -0.27 2.51
C VAL A 14 -2.66 1.07 2.35
N GLN A 15 -2.21 2.13 3.04
CA GLN A 15 -2.80 3.47 2.91
C GLN A 15 -2.70 4.01 1.47
N ALA A 16 -1.56 3.82 0.82
CA ALA A 16 -1.32 4.23 -0.56
C ALA A 16 -2.25 3.50 -1.52
N LEU A 17 -2.33 2.16 -1.45
CA LEU A 17 -3.21 1.35 -2.29
C LEU A 17 -4.69 1.74 -2.10
N TYR A 18 -5.12 1.95 -0.87
CA TYR A 18 -6.46 2.45 -0.56
C TYR A 18 -6.73 3.82 -1.19
N GLN A 19 -5.79 4.77 -1.05
CA GLN A 19 -5.93 6.11 -1.63
C GLN A 19 -5.95 6.07 -3.17
N MET A 20 -5.13 5.22 -3.80
CA MET A 20 -5.15 5.02 -5.24
C MET A 20 -6.50 4.50 -5.71
N GLU A 21 -7.07 3.53 -4.98
CA GLU A 21 -8.35 2.94 -5.32
C GLU A 21 -9.53 3.91 -5.12
N VAL A 22 -9.61 4.56 -3.95
CA VAL A 22 -10.78 5.38 -3.58
C VAL A 22 -10.72 6.78 -4.17
N ALA A 23 -9.55 7.39 -4.22
CA ALA A 23 -9.37 8.75 -4.73
C ALA A 23 -8.91 8.79 -6.20
N GLY A 24 -8.66 7.64 -6.83
CA GLY A 24 -8.21 7.56 -8.22
C GLY A 24 -6.81 8.13 -8.46
N LYS A 25 -6.00 8.27 -7.41
CA LYS A 25 -4.65 8.84 -7.50
C LYS A 25 -3.70 7.92 -8.27
N GLY A 26 -2.87 8.51 -9.13
CA GLY A 26 -1.80 7.78 -9.80
C GLY A 26 -0.61 7.48 -8.89
N LEU A 27 0.23 6.52 -9.29
CA LEU A 27 1.43 6.14 -8.55
C LEU A 27 2.39 7.32 -8.29
N ASN A 28 2.56 8.21 -9.28
CA ASN A 28 3.43 9.36 -9.16
C ASN A 28 2.92 10.38 -8.13
N GLU A 29 1.60 10.55 -8.03
CA GLU A 29 0.98 11.43 -7.02
C GLU A 29 1.20 10.87 -5.62
N ILE A 30 0.99 9.57 -5.44
CA ILE A 30 1.28 8.87 -4.18
C ILE A 30 2.75 9.04 -3.79
N PHE A 31 3.69 8.88 -4.73
CA PHE A 31 5.10 9.07 -4.43
C PHE A 31 5.44 10.50 -4.00
N ALA A 32 4.89 11.51 -4.67
CA ALA A 32 5.10 12.90 -4.30
C ALA A 32 4.50 13.22 -2.91
N GLU A 33 3.31 12.70 -2.62
CA GLU A 33 2.67 12.83 -1.30
C GLU A 33 3.47 12.10 -0.22
N PHE A 34 3.88 10.87 -0.48
CA PHE A 34 4.67 10.10 0.46
C PHE A 34 5.99 10.79 0.80
N GLU A 35 6.75 11.25 -0.20
CA GLU A 35 8.01 11.97 0.03
C GLU A 35 7.82 13.26 0.82
N SER A 36 6.74 14.01 0.55
CA SER A 36 6.44 15.26 1.26
C SER A 36 5.94 15.07 2.69
N HIS A 37 5.27 13.95 2.99
CA HIS A 37 4.69 13.69 4.31
C HIS A 37 5.64 12.89 5.22
N TRP A 38 6.53 12.06 4.67
CA TRP A 38 7.33 11.10 5.47
C TRP A 38 8.73 11.58 5.82
N ILE A 39 9.30 12.53 5.06
CA ILE A 39 10.61 13.09 5.38
C ILE A 39 10.48 14.05 6.56
N GLY A 40 10.74 13.53 7.77
CA GLY A 40 11.00 14.33 8.97
C GLY A 40 9.78 14.97 9.64
N ARG A 41 8.57 14.39 9.51
CA ARG A 41 7.36 14.92 10.16
C ARG A 41 6.68 13.92 11.10
N GLU A 42 6.10 14.46 12.16
CA GLU A 42 5.16 13.80 13.06
C GLU A 42 3.76 13.87 12.45
N ILE A 43 3.05 12.74 12.39
CA ILE A 43 1.67 12.68 11.89
C ILE A 43 0.84 12.00 12.99
N GLU A 44 -0.23 12.67 13.43
CA GLU A 44 -1.19 12.17 14.43
C GLU A 44 -0.57 11.78 15.79
N GLY A 45 0.46 12.50 16.26
CA GLY A 45 1.09 12.26 17.57
C GLY A 45 2.00 11.03 17.61
N ALA A 46 2.16 10.33 16.48
CA ALA A 46 3.13 9.27 16.31
C ALA A 46 4.33 9.81 15.52
N GLN A 47 5.52 9.75 16.12
CA GLN A 47 6.74 9.99 15.38
C GLN A 47 6.95 8.82 14.42
N TYR A 48 6.71 9.06 13.13
CA TYR A 48 6.97 8.07 12.10
C TYR A 48 8.46 7.74 12.14
N LYS A 49 8.77 6.47 12.46
CA LYS A 49 10.12 5.95 12.28
C LYS A 49 10.46 6.11 10.79
N PRO A 50 11.70 6.51 10.43
CA PRO A 50 12.08 6.69 9.05
C PRO A 50 11.85 5.38 8.32
N ALA A 51 10.80 5.33 7.51
CA ALA A 51 10.48 4.15 6.77
C ALA A 51 11.43 4.00 5.59
N ASP A 52 11.54 2.78 5.12
CA ASP A 52 12.43 2.47 4.02
C ASP A 52 11.73 2.86 2.70
N ALA A 53 12.04 4.05 2.20
CA ALA A 53 11.45 4.58 0.98
C ALA A 53 11.72 3.69 -0.24
N ALA A 54 12.87 3.01 -0.28
CA ALA A 54 13.16 2.05 -1.34
C ALA A 54 12.22 0.84 -1.24
N PHE A 55 12.08 0.27 -0.03
CA PHE A 55 11.14 -0.84 0.19
C PHE A 55 9.69 -0.46 -0.11
N PHE A 56 9.24 0.74 0.28
CA PHE A 56 7.91 1.24 -0.05
C PHE A 56 7.68 1.29 -1.57
N ARG A 57 8.62 1.91 -2.30
CA ARG A 57 8.57 2.05 -3.77
C ARG A 57 8.56 0.68 -4.45
N ASP A 58 9.46 -0.21 -4.03
CA ASP A 58 9.60 -1.54 -4.61
C ASP A 58 8.32 -2.36 -4.46
N VAL A 59 7.71 -2.36 -3.27
CA VAL A 59 6.47 -3.12 -3.04
C VAL A 59 5.30 -2.50 -3.79
N LEU A 60 5.11 -1.18 -3.72
CA LEU A 60 3.97 -0.53 -4.38
C LEU A 60 4.04 -0.69 -5.91
N GLN A 61 5.23 -0.51 -6.50
CA GLN A 61 5.45 -0.77 -7.92
C GLN A 61 5.24 -2.25 -8.26
N GLY A 62 5.71 -3.16 -7.41
CA GLY A 62 5.52 -4.60 -7.59
C GLY A 62 4.05 -5.00 -7.60
N VAL A 63 3.25 -4.52 -6.65
CA VAL A 63 1.80 -4.77 -6.60
C VAL A 63 1.12 -4.35 -7.88
N LEU A 64 1.42 -3.14 -8.38
CA LEU A 64 0.80 -2.65 -9.63
C LEU A 64 1.26 -3.43 -10.87
N THR A 65 2.52 -3.85 -10.88
CA THR A 65 3.10 -4.64 -11.98
C THR A 65 2.46 -6.03 -12.04
N ASP A 66 2.26 -6.64 -10.87
CA ASP A 66 1.76 -8.01 -10.73
C ASP A 66 0.25 -8.08 -10.42
N GLN A 67 -0.47 -6.95 -10.49
CA GLN A 67 -1.86 -6.81 -10.04
C GLN A 67 -2.77 -7.93 -10.57
N VAL A 68 -2.73 -8.19 -11.87
CA VAL A 68 -3.56 -9.24 -12.50
C VAL A 68 -3.22 -10.63 -11.97
N ALA A 69 -1.94 -10.91 -11.72
CA ALA A 69 -1.50 -12.20 -11.20
C ALA A 69 -1.88 -12.37 -9.73
N ILE A 70 -1.77 -11.29 -8.93
CA ILE A 70 -2.18 -11.23 -7.52
C ILE A 70 -3.70 -11.43 -7.42
N ASP A 71 -4.48 -10.64 -8.17
CA ASP A 71 -5.95 -10.69 -8.15
C ASP A 71 -6.47 -12.09 -8.48
N ARG A 72 -5.90 -12.73 -9.51
CA ARG A 72 -6.25 -14.11 -9.89
C ARG A 72 -5.93 -15.13 -8.81
N GLN A 73 -4.85 -14.93 -8.06
CA GLN A 73 -4.49 -15.82 -6.96
C GLN A 73 -5.44 -15.64 -5.78
N ILE A 74 -5.79 -14.39 -5.44
CA ILE A 74 -6.75 -14.08 -4.38
C ILE A 74 -8.13 -14.64 -4.75
N ASP A 75 -8.61 -14.41 -5.98
CA ASP A 75 -9.93 -14.88 -6.43
C ASP A 75 -10.07 -16.40 -6.34
N ARG A 76 -8.99 -17.17 -6.63
CA ARG A 76 -8.96 -18.63 -6.44
C ARG A 76 -8.96 -19.07 -4.98
N ALA A 77 -8.49 -18.22 -4.06
CA ALA A 77 -8.47 -18.50 -2.64
C ALA A 77 -9.80 -18.13 -1.95
N LEU A 78 -10.63 -17.31 -2.58
CA LEU A 78 -11.94 -16.95 -2.06
C LEU A 78 -12.93 -18.13 -2.16
N SER A 79 -13.78 -18.26 -1.13
CA SER A 79 -14.73 -19.36 -1.06
C SER A 79 -15.81 -19.28 -2.15
N GLY A 80 -16.02 -20.39 -2.85
CA GLY A 80 -17.27 -20.67 -3.57
C GLY A 80 -17.72 -19.63 -4.61
N GLY A 81 -16.78 -18.95 -5.28
CA GLY A 81 -17.11 -17.95 -6.31
C GLY A 81 -17.45 -16.57 -5.75
N TRP A 82 -17.02 -16.25 -4.52
CA TRP A 82 -17.07 -14.88 -4.01
C TRP A 82 -16.10 -14.00 -4.82
N PRO A 83 -16.59 -13.00 -5.57
CA PRO A 83 -15.73 -12.18 -6.42
C PRO A 83 -14.88 -11.21 -5.61
N LEU A 84 -13.61 -11.04 -6.01
CA LEU A 84 -12.68 -10.09 -5.39
C LEU A 84 -13.26 -8.66 -5.24
N SER A 85 -14.08 -8.21 -6.20
CA SER A 85 -14.72 -6.89 -6.19
C SER A 85 -15.67 -6.64 -5.01
N ARG A 86 -16.10 -7.69 -4.31
CA ARG A 86 -16.93 -7.57 -3.10
C ARG A 86 -16.15 -7.40 -1.80
N LEU A 87 -14.83 -7.58 -1.81
CA LEU A 87 -14.02 -7.24 -0.65
C LEU A 87 -14.10 -5.73 -0.38
N GLU A 88 -13.86 -5.32 0.86
CA GLU A 88 -13.73 -3.90 1.17
C GLU A 88 -12.31 -3.41 0.78
N SER A 89 -12.18 -2.12 0.48
CA SER A 89 -10.96 -1.58 -0.14
C SER A 89 -9.71 -1.76 0.73
N VAL A 90 -9.85 -1.67 2.07
CA VAL A 90 -8.71 -1.88 2.98
C VAL A 90 -8.30 -3.35 3.03
N MET A 91 -9.21 -4.31 2.79
CA MET A 91 -8.86 -5.73 2.67
C MET A 91 -8.21 -6.09 1.32
N ARG A 92 -8.46 -5.30 0.26
CA ARG A 92 -7.80 -5.49 -1.04
C ARG A 92 -6.40 -4.88 -1.09
N ALA A 93 -6.19 -3.80 -0.35
CA ALA A 93 -4.92 -3.12 -0.16
C ALA A 93 -3.94 -3.95 0.71
#